data_AF-A0A1J5AIY7-F1
#
_entry.id   AF-A0A1J5AIY7-F1
#
_cell.length_a   1.000
_cell.length_b   1.000
_cell.length_c   1.000
_cell.angle_alpha   90.00
_cell.angle_beta   90.00
_cell.angle_gamma   90.00
#
_symmetry.space_group_name_H-M   'P 1'
#
loop_
_entity.id
_entity.type
_entity.pdbx_description
1 polymer ?
#
loop_
_entity_poly.entity_id
_entity_poly.type
_entity_poly.pdbx_seq_one_letter_code
_entity_poly.pdbx_strand_id
1 'polypeptide(L)' 'MVALVDRMLDLHRRVAAESVPHVQTALQRQIAATDREIDRLVYELYELTEAEIGVVEDSR' A
#
# COMPACT_ATOMS: atom_id res chain seq x y z
N MET A 1 11.63 -3.07 -0.84
CA MET A 1 11.00 -1.74 -0.98
C MET A 1 10.84 -1.30 -2.44
N VAL A 2 11.91 -1.15 -3.22
CA VAL A 2 11.81 -0.69 -4.65
C VAL A 2 10.81 -1.50 -5.48
N ALA A 3 10.86 -2.83 -5.41
CA ALA A 3 9.92 -3.69 -6.15
C ALA A 3 8.44 -3.51 -5.74
N LEU A 4 8.16 -3.15 -4.49
CA LEU A 4 6.79 -2.88 -4.03
C LEU A 4 6.30 -1.53 -4.53
N VAL A 5 7.17 -0.52 -4.56
CA VAL A 5 6.87 0.79 -5.14
C VAL A 5 6.61 0.66 -6.65
N ASP A 6 7.42 -0.12 -7.36
CA ASP A 6 7.18 -0.39 -8.79
C ASP A 6 5.85 -1.10 -9.02
N ARG A 7 5.53 -2.10 -8.18
CA ARG A 7 4.22 -2.78 -8.21
C ARG A 7 3.07 -1.82 -7.93
N MET A 8 3.24 -0.91 -6.97
CA MET A 8 2.24 0.10 -6.62
C MET A 8 1.94 1.01 -7.83
N LEU A 9 3.00 1.49 -8.50
CA LEU A 9 2.86 2.32 -9.70
C LEU A 9 2.15 1.58 -10.84
N ASP A 10 2.46 0.30 -11.07
CA ASP A 10 1.77 -0.53 -12.07
C ASP A 10 0.28 -0.68 -11.74
N LEU A 11 -0.05 -1.01 -10.49
CA LEU A 11 -1.43 -1.17 -10.04
C LEU A 11 -2.24 0.11 -10.23
N HIS A 12 -1.68 1.29 -9.91
CA HIS A 12 -2.36 2.57 -10.13
C HIS A 12 -2.62 2.83 -11.62
N ARG A 13 -1.66 2.53 -12.51
CA ARG A 13 -1.85 2.66 -13.97
C ARG A 13 -2.97 1.73 -14.45
N ARG A 14 -3.01 0.50 -13.95
CA ARG A 14 -4.05 -0.49 -14.30
C ARG A 14 -5.44 -0.06 -13.83
N VAL A 15 -5.56 0.49 -12.61
CA VAL A 15 -6.84 1.05 -12.13
C VAL A 15 -7.32 2.18 -13.03
N ALA A 16 -6.42 3.09 -13.43
CA ALA A 16 -6.78 4.23 -14.28
C ALA A 16 -7.23 3.81 -15.70
N ALA A 17 -6.70 2.70 -16.21
CA ALA A 17 -7.06 2.16 -17.54
C ALA A 17 -8.27 1.20 -17.51
N GLU A 18 -8.66 0.71 -16.34
CA GLU A 18 -9.74 -0.27 -16.19
C GLU A 18 -11.11 0.39 -16.22
N SER A 19 -12.03 -0.12 -17.03
CA SER A 19 -13.40 0.41 -17.16
C SER A 19 -14.43 -0.44 -16.42
N VAL A 20 -14.05 -1.64 -15.98
CA VAL A 20 -14.93 -2.60 -15.33
C VAL A 20 -14.92 -2.39 -13.80
N PRO A 21 -16.03 -1.98 -13.17
CA PRO A 21 -16.05 -1.57 -11.76
C PRO A 21 -15.56 -2.64 -10.77
N HIS A 22 -15.95 -3.91 -10.97
CA HIS A 22 -15.54 -4.99 -10.07
C HIS A 22 -14.04 -5.29 -10.16
N VAL A 23 -13.43 -5.10 -11.34
CA VAL A 23 -11.99 -5.25 -11.54
C VAL A 23 -11.26 -4.08 -10.89
N GLN A 24 -11.75 -2.85 -11.03
CA GLN A 24 -11.20 -1.69 -10.32
C GLN A 24 -11.21 -1.92 -8.80
N THR A 25 -12.31 -2.41 -8.21
CA THR A 25 -12.36 -2.73 -6.78
C THR A 25 -11.33 -3.79 -6.40
N ALA A 26 -11.14 -4.82 -7.22
CA ALA A 26 -10.13 -5.85 -6.96
C ALA A 26 -8.70 -5.27 -7.03
N LEU A 27 -8.43 -4.38 -7.97
CA LEU A 27 -7.14 -3.69 -8.10
C LEU A 27 -6.89 -2.72 -6.93
N GLN A 28 -7.91 -1.96 -6.50
CA GLN A 28 -7.84 -1.09 -5.32
C GLN A 28 -7.52 -1.87 -4.03
N ARG A 29 -8.07 -3.08 -3.88
CA ARG A 29 -7.71 -3.96 -2.76
C ARG A 29 -6.24 -4.40 -2.82
N GLN A 30 -5.70 -4.66 -4.01
CA GLN A 30 -4.29 -4.99 -4.19
C GLN A 30 -3.37 -3.81 -3.87
N ILE A 31 -3.79 -2.59 -4.23
CA ILE A 31 -3.11 -1.33 -3.85
C ILE A 31 -3.06 -1.24 -2.33
N ALA A 32 -4.21 -1.35 -1.65
CA ALA A 32 -4.27 -1.27 -0.19
C ALA A 32 -3.45 -2.37 0.51
N ALA A 33 -3.35 -3.57 -0.07
CA ALA A 33 -2.48 -4.61 0.46
C ALA A 33 -1.00 -4.26 0.30
N THR A 34 -0.61 -3.75 -0.88
CA THR A 34 0.77 -3.32 -1.17
C THR A 34 1.17 -2.14 -0.29
N ASP A 35 0.25 -1.22 0.00
CA ASP A 35 0.46 -0.06 0.87
C ASP A 35 0.86 -0.50 2.28
N ARG A 36 0.09 -1.43 2.87
CA ARG A 36 0.41 -2.01 4.19
C ARG A 36 1.72 -2.80 4.20
N GLU A 37 2.08 -3.45 3.10
CA GLU A 37 3.39 -4.12 2.98
C GLU A 37 4.53 -3.08 2.97
N ILE A 38 4.34 -1.93 2.32
CA ILE A 38 5.31 -0.83 2.34
C ILE A 38 5.41 -0.23 3.74
N ASP A 39 4.28 0.06 4.40
CA ASP A 39 4.25 0.63 5.76
C ASP A 39 5.04 -0.26 6.74
N ARG A 40 4.84 -1.58 6.69
CA ARG A 40 5.61 -2.52 7.53
C ARG A 40 7.11 -2.44 7.29
N LEU A 41 7.54 -2.40 6.03
CA LEU A 41 8.96 -2.27 5.72
C LEU A 41 9.53 -0.92 6.17
N VAL A 42 8.73 0.14 6.12
CA VAL A 42 9.12 1.47 6.63
C VAL A 42 9.24 1.42 8.15
N TYR A 43 8.29 0.81 8.85
CA TYR A 43 8.35 0.63 10.30
C TYR A 43 9.59 -0.17 10.72
N GLU A 44 9.90 -1.25 10.01
CA GLU A 44 11.12 -2.04 10.21
C GLU A 44 12.40 -1.23 9.94
N LEU A 45 12.42 -0.42 8.87
CA LEU A 45 13.58 0.39 8.50
C LEU A 45 13.92 1.46 9.54
N TYR A 46 12.89 2.00 10.20
CA TYR A 46 13.03 3.03 11.24
C TYR A 46 12.96 2.45 12.65
N GLU A 47 12.92 1.12 12.79
CA GLU A 47 12.87 0.40 14.08
C GLU A 47 11.71 0.86 14.99
N LEU A 48 10.55 1.20 14.43
CA LEU A 48 9.40 1.66 15.21
C LEU A 48 8.89 0.56 16.14
N THR A 49 8.56 0.97 17.36
CA THR A 49 7.85 0.13 18.33
C THR A 49 6.36 0.06 18.04
N GLU A 50 5.66 -0.94 18.59
CA GLU A 50 4.20 -1.08 18.46
C GLU A 50 3.44 0.20 18.91
N ALA A 51 3.95 0.89 19.93
CA ALA A 51 3.37 2.14 20.41
C ALA A 51 3.49 3.26 19.37
N GLU A 52 4.65 3.40 18.72
CA GLU A 52 4.88 4.39 17.68
C GLU A 52 4.09 4.07 16.41
N ILE A 53 4.02 2.79 16.03
CA ILE A 53 3.17 2.34 14.92
C ILE A 53 1.70 2.71 15.19
N GLY A 54 1.20 2.48 16.41
CA GLY A 54 -0.15 2.86 16.79
C GLY A 54 -0.42 4.35 16.59
N VAL A 55 0.52 5.21 16.98
CA VAL A 55 0.40 6.67 16.76
C VAL A 55 0.35 7.02 15.27
N VAL A 56 1.15 6.36 14.43
CA VAL A 56 1.13 6.59 12.98
C VAL A 56 -0.19 6.15 12.36
N GLU A 57 -0.68 4.96 12.70
CA GLU A 57 -1.94 4.42 12.17
C GLU A 57 -3.17 5.21 12.65
N ASP A 58 -3.19 5.71 13.89
CA ASP A 58 -4.27 6.55 14.42
C ASP A 58 -4.31 7.95 13.76
N SER A 59 -3.22 8.38 13.12
CA SER A 59 -3.11 9.68 12.44
C SER A 59 -3.60 9.68 10.99
N ARG A 60 -4.02 8.51 10.47
CA ARG A 60 -4.28 8.27 9.04
C ARG A 60 -5.74 8.51 8.62
#